data_AF-A0A0U5C5D9-F1
#
_entry.id   AF-A0A0U5C5D9-F1
#
_cell.length_a   1.000
_cell.length_b   1.000
_cell.length_c   1.000
_cell.angle_alpha   90.00
_cell.angle_beta   90.00
_cell.angle_gamma   90.00
#
_symmetry.space_group_name_H-M   'P 1'
#
loop_
_entity.id
_entity.type
_entity.pdbx_description
1 polymer ?
#
loop_
_entity_poly.entity_id
_entity_poly.type
_entity_poly.pdbx_seq_one_letter_code
_entity_poly.pdbx_strand_id
1 'polypeptide(L)'
;MPTSGWYEYYVVDPDTRTRSLALAVYKPCDAFPEHAVHECVLLRDQIARNHRRLPVEWLDDLLREQLGTLYGLLPRGFSVAAFLFLILRAQEDAPVVDDGPEGERFRATAPEEPLRRAVAEAMDAHGFQPRRHVDPILDQVLFYVATGRFVRPWSHFTRTWSVLKWLQYLTQRTLRNEMGLTTGRLKAPRHVSLVARFFIHCDPVDPFGITRLSIKLCDSDPRSLLDEPEDIHSGYRD
;
A
#
# COMPACT_ATOMS: atom_id res chain seq x y z
N MET A 1 -1.14 19.86 17.73
CA MET A 1 -1.26 18.44 18.17
C MET A 1 -0.94 17.57 16.96
N PRO A 2 -0.26 16.41 17.12
CA PRO A 2 -0.07 15.49 16.00
C PRO A 2 -1.45 15.01 15.53
N THR A 3 -1.81 15.35 14.30
CA THR A 3 -3.08 14.93 13.68
C THR A 3 -2.88 13.51 13.14
N SER A 4 -3.81 12.59 13.41
CA SER A 4 -3.67 11.19 13.00
C SER A 4 -4.68 10.81 11.92
N GLY A 5 -4.19 10.16 10.86
CA GLY A 5 -4.98 9.77 9.70
C GLY A 5 -5.42 8.30 9.74
N TRP A 6 -6.61 8.03 9.24
CA TRP A 6 -7.13 6.70 9.01
C TRP A 6 -7.41 6.51 7.53
N TYR A 7 -6.65 5.61 6.90
CA TYR A 7 -6.68 5.39 5.46
C TYR A 7 -7.40 4.07 5.19
N GLU A 8 -8.51 4.13 4.47
CA GLU A 8 -9.33 2.97 4.11
C GLU A 8 -9.25 2.74 2.61
N TYR A 9 -8.97 1.51 2.20
CA TYR A 9 -8.90 1.12 0.80
C TYR A 9 -10.06 0.18 0.53
N TYR A 10 -10.98 0.62 -0.32
CA TYR A 10 -12.13 -0.14 -0.76
C TYR A 10 -11.92 -0.63 -2.17
N VAL A 11 -12.27 -1.88 -2.43
CA VAL A 11 -12.40 -2.42 -3.77
C VAL A 11 -13.86 -2.36 -4.17
N VAL A 12 -14.12 -1.75 -5.33
CA VAL A 12 -15.46 -1.59 -5.88
C VAL A 12 -15.68 -2.70 -6.89
N ASP A 13 -16.69 -3.53 -6.62
CA ASP A 13 -17.12 -4.56 -7.57
C ASP A 13 -17.73 -3.89 -8.81
N PRO A 14 -17.24 -4.22 -10.02
CA PRO A 14 -17.65 -3.53 -11.24
C PRO A 14 -19.11 -3.79 -11.63
N ASP A 15 -19.64 -4.97 -11.29
CA ASP A 15 -20.97 -5.41 -11.71
C ASP A 15 -22.05 -4.92 -10.74
N THR A 16 -21.79 -5.05 -9.44
CA THR A 16 -22.75 -4.76 -8.36
C THR A 16 -22.57 -3.38 -7.75
N ARG A 17 -21.47 -2.68 -8.08
CA ARG A 17 -21.03 -1.43 -7.43
C ARG A 17 -20.83 -1.54 -5.91
N THR A 18 -20.83 -2.76 -5.37
CA THR A 18 -20.63 -2.98 -3.93
C THR A 18 -19.19 -2.64 -3.54
N ARG A 19 -19.03 -2.05 -2.35
CA ARG A 19 -17.75 -1.59 -1.83
C ARG A 19 -17.31 -2.53 -0.72
N SER A 20 -16.17 -3.18 -0.90
CA SER A 20 -15.58 -4.08 0.10
C SER A 20 -14.33 -3.43 0.68
N LEU A 21 -14.25 -3.29 2.01
CA LEU A 21 -13.04 -2.80 2.66
C LEU A 21 -11.93 -3.86 2.50
N ALA A 22 -10.90 -3.52 1.73
CA ALA A 22 -9.78 -4.41 1.45
C ALA A 22 -8.66 -4.25 2.48
N LEU A 23 -8.35 -3.01 2.86
CA LEU A 23 -7.23 -2.68 3.75
C LEU A 23 -7.55 -1.40 4.54
N ALA A 24 -7.10 -1.31 5.78
CA ALA A 24 -7.11 -0.07 6.55
C ALA A 24 -5.78 0.15 7.29
N VAL A 25 -5.28 1.38 7.23
CA VAL A 25 -3.96 1.77 7.75
C VAL A 25 -4.09 3.02 8.61
N TYR A 26 -3.41 3.00 9.76
CA TYR A 26 -3.26 4.17 10.61
C TYR A 26 -1.96 4.91 10.28
N LYS A 27 -2.05 6.20 9.95
CA LYS A 27 -0.88 7.07 9.73
C LYS A 27 -0.78 8.10 10.87
N PRO A 28 0.12 7.91 11.86
CA PRO A 28 0.31 8.90 12.92
C PRO A 28 0.93 10.17 12.34
N CYS A 29 0.53 11.33 12.87
CA CYS A 29 1.07 12.65 12.49
C CYS A 29 0.86 13.05 11.00
N ASP A 30 -0.08 12.40 10.31
CA ASP A 30 -0.29 12.53 8.87
C ASP A 30 -1.78 12.60 8.49
N ALA A 31 -2.54 13.46 9.18
CA ALA A 31 -3.93 13.76 8.84
C ALA A 31 -4.09 15.13 8.16
N PHE A 32 -3.33 15.32 7.08
CA PHE A 32 -3.49 16.47 6.20
C PHE A 32 -4.27 16.04 4.94
N PRO A 33 -5.46 16.61 4.68
CA PRO A 33 -6.24 16.40 3.45
C PRO A 33 -5.40 16.42 2.17
N GLU A 34 -4.46 17.36 2.10
CA GLU A 34 -3.59 17.61 0.95
C GLU A 34 -2.65 16.42 0.71
N HIS A 35 -2.14 15.80 1.78
CA HIS A 35 -1.28 14.62 1.66
C HIS A 35 -2.07 13.43 1.09
N ALA A 36 -3.27 13.18 1.61
CA ALA A 36 -4.11 12.09 1.12
C ALA A 36 -4.51 12.28 -0.36
N VAL A 37 -4.81 13.52 -0.77
CA VAL A 37 -5.09 13.85 -2.17
C VAL A 37 -3.84 13.66 -3.04
N HIS A 38 -2.68 14.13 -2.57
CA HIS A 38 -1.41 13.97 -3.27
C HIS A 38 -1.05 12.49 -3.47
N GLU A 39 -1.21 11.66 -2.43
CA GLU A 39 -1.04 10.21 -2.53
C GLU A 39 -2.00 9.59 -3.56
N CYS A 40 -3.26 10.01 -3.59
CA CYS A 40 -4.21 9.53 -4.60
C CYS A 40 -3.79 9.92 -6.02
N VAL A 41 -3.27 11.15 -6.23
CA VAL A 41 -2.76 11.59 -7.53
C VAL A 41 -1.53 10.76 -7.92
N LEU A 42 -0.60 10.57 -7.00
CA LEU A 42 0.61 9.78 -7.23
C LEU A 42 0.26 8.35 -7.66
N LEU A 43 -0.67 7.69 -6.94
CA LEU A 43 -1.12 6.36 -7.29
C LEU A 43 -1.80 6.33 -8.67
N ARG A 44 -2.61 7.33 -9.02
CA ARG A 44 -3.24 7.41 -10.35
C ARG A 44 -2.20 7.54 -11.45
N ASP A 45 -1.18 8.37 -11.25
CA ASP A 45 -0.09 8.53 -12.21
C ASP A 45 0.68 7.22 -12.37
N GLN A 46 0.95 6.52 -11.26
CA GLN A 46 1.64 5.24 -11.28
C GLN A 46 0.86 4.17 -12.04
N ILE A 47 -0.46 4.10 -11.81
CA ILE A 47 -1.38 3.22 -12.53
C ILE A 47 -1.38 3.56 -14.03
N ALA A 48 -1.46 4.86 -14.39
CA ALA A 48 -1.50 5.30 -15.77
C ALA A 48 -0.20 4.99 -16.53
N ARG A 49 0.97 5.24 -15.92
CA ARG A 49 2.30 4.94 -16.50
C ARG A 49 2.50 3.46 -16.79
N ASN A 50 1.85 2.58 -16.03
CA ASN A 50 1.92 1.13 -16.18
C ASN A 50 0.69 0.56 -16.90
N HIS A 51 0.10 1.34 -17.82
CA HIS A 51 -1.02 0.91 -18.67
C HIS A 51 -2.20 0.31 -17.90
N ARG A 52 -2.47 0.85 -16.70
CA ARG A 52 -3.54 0.40 -15.79
C ARG A 52 -3.35 -1.01 -15.22
N ARG A 53 -2.18 -1.64 -15.39
CA ARG A 53 -1.90 -2.98 -14.88
C ARG A 53 -0.61 -2.97 -14.06
N LEU A 54 -0.76 -2.86 -12.74
CA LEU A 54 0.35 -2.97 -11.80
C LEU A 54 0.75 -4.45 -11.65
N PRO A 55 2.02 -4.76 -11.33
CA PRO A 55 2.50 -6.13 -11.21
C PRO A 55 2.12 -6.73 -9.84
N VAL A 56 0.81 -6.72 -9.52
CA VAL A 56 0.24 -7.15 -8.24
C VAL A 56 0.39 -8.66 -8.04
N GLU A 57 0.46 -9.43 -9.13
CA GLU A 57 0.63 -10.89 -9.13
C GLU A 57 1.78 -11.35 -8.25
N TRP A 58 2.90 -10.61 -8.19
CA TRP A 58 4.06 -10.99 -7.37
C TRP A 58 3.75 -10.95 -5.87
N LEU A 59 2.99 -9.93 -5.45
CA LEU A 59 2.55 -9.83 -4.06
C LEU A 59 1.46 -10.86 -3.78
N ASP A 60 0.55 -11.09 -4.74
CA ASP A 60 -0.52 -12.08 -4.60
C ASP A 60 0.04 -13.50 -4.41
N ASP A 61 1.00 -13.89 -5.25
CA ASP A 61 1.70 -15.17 -5.18
C ASP A 61 2.45 -15.33 -3.85
N LEU A 62 3.14 -14.28 -3.41
CA LEU A 62 3.78 -14.26 -2.10
C LEU A 62 2.76 -14.48 -0.98
N LEU A 63 1.63 -13.77 -1.01
CA LEU A 63 0.59 -13.90 0.01
C LEU A 63 -0.02 -15.30 0.00
N ARG A 64 -0.29 -15.88 -1.17
CA ARG A 64 -0.80 -17.27 -1.27
C ARG A 64 0.20 -18.28 -0.69
N GLU A 65 1.46 -18.15 -1.04
CA GLU A 65 2.52 -19.03 -0.53
C GLU A 65 2.66 -18.92 0.99
N GLN A 66 2.77 -17.69 1.50
CA GLN A 66 3.09 -17.46 2.91
C GLN A 66 1.90 -17.70 3.84
N LEU A 67 0.67 -17.42 3.38
CA LEU A 67 -0.54 -17.58 4.19
C LEU A 67 -1.18 -18.97 4.03
N GLY A 68 -0.93 -19.68 2.93
CA GLY A 68 -1.55 -20.96 2.63
C GLY A 68 -3.08 -20.86 2.65
N THR A 69 -3.73 -21.69 3.46
CA THR A 69 -5.19 -21.71 3.59
C THR A 69 -5.77 -20.41 4.18
N LEU A 70 -4.97 -19.65 4.95
CA LEU A 70 -5.40 -18.38 5.54
C LEU A 70 -5.57 -17.28 4.48
N TYR A 71 -4.99 -17.43 3.29
CA TYR A 71 -5.15 -16.48 2.20
C TYR A 71 -6.64 -16.27 1.85
N GLY A 72 -7.45 -17.33 1.90
CA GLY A 72 -8.89 -17.25 1.62
C GLY A 72 -9.70 -16.45 2.64
N LEU A 73 -9.10 -16.09 3.79
CA LEU A 73 -9.71 -15.22 4.80
C LEU A 73 -9.41 -13.74 4.56
N LEU A 74 -8.52 -13.41 3.61
CA LEU A 74 -8.25 -12.02 3.26
C LEU A 74 -9.46 -11.40 2.55
N PRO A 75 -9.73 -10.11 2.79
CA PRO A 75 -10.74 -9.38 2.03
C PRO A 75 -10.48 -9.44 0.51
N ARG A 76 -11.56 -9.37 -0.27
CA ARG A 76 -11.45 -9.31 -1.73
C ARG A 76 -10.59 -8.11 -2.15
N GLY A 77 -9.64 -8.36 -3.04
CA GLY A 77 -8.70 -7.37 -3.57
C GLY A 77 -7.72 -6.81 -2.52
N PHE A 78 -7.51 -7.53 -1.41
CA PHE A 78 -6.48 -7.21 -0.43
C PHE A 78 -5.10 -7.01 -1.08
N SER A 79 -4.69 -7.90 -1.98
CA SER A 79 -3.39 -7.82 -2.65
C SER A 79 -3.24 -6.53 -3.45
N VAL A 80 -4.29 -6.08 -4.14
CA VAL A 80 -4.29 -4.80 -4.87
C VAL A 80 -4.12 -3.64 -3.91
N ALA A 81 -4.92 -3.59 -2.84
CA ALA A 81 -4.83 -2.51 -1.85
C ALA A 81 -3.48 -2.50 -1.12
N ALA A 82 -2.95 -3.67 -0.76
CA ALA A 82 -1.63 -3.84 -0.16
C ALA A 82 -0.52 -3.38 -1.13
N PHE A 83 -0.66 -3.65 -2.42
CA PHE A 83 0.29 -3.20 -3.43
C PHE A 83 0.31 -1.67 -3.55
N LEU A 84 -0.85 -1.01 -3.55
CA LEU A 84 -0.92 0.46 -3.54
C LEU A 84 -0.28 1.02 -2.26
N PHE A 85 -0.51 0.39 -1.11
CA PHE A 85 0.20 0.74 0.13
C PHE A 85 1.72 0.61 -0.02
N LEU A 86 2.23 -0.46 -0.62
CA LEU A 86 3.67 -0.63 -0.85
C LEU A 86 4.25 0.42 -1.82
N ILE A 87 3.49 0.86 -2.82
CA ILE A 87 3.89 1.97 -3.72
C ILE A 87 4.10 3.26 -2.90
N LEU A 88 3.16 3.60 -2.03
CA LEU A 88 3.29 4.79 -1.17
C LEU A 88 4.51 4.68 -0.24
N ARG A 89 4.76 3.49 0.31
CA ARG A 89 5.96 3.24 1.13
C ARG A 89 7.25 3.34 0.34
N ALA A 90 7.28 2.83 -0.89
CA ALA A 90 8.42 2.96 -1.79
C ALA A 90 8.70 4.42 -2.17
N GLN A 91 7.66 5.25 -2.31
CA GLN A 91 7.78 6.68 -2.55
C GLN A 91 8.35 7.46 -1.37
N GLU A 92 7.84 7.19 -0.16
CA GLU A 92 8.41 7.74 1.08
C GLU A 92 9.89 7.33 1.24
N ASP A 93 10.27 6.17 0.66
CA ASP A 93 11.64 5.70 0.67
C ASP A 93 12.54 6.26 -0.45
N ALA A 94 11.97 6.86 -1.50
CA ALA A 94 12.75 7.39 -2.61
C ALA A 94 13.67 8.53 -2.13
N PRO A 95 14.93 8.58 -2.59
CA PRO A 95 15.82 9.68 -2.23
C PRO A 95 15.22 11.00 -2.71
N VAL A 96 14.93 11.90 -1.77
CA VAL A 96 14.59 13.29 -2.09
C VAL A 96 15.80 13.85 -2.84
N VAL A 97 15.60 14.26 -4.08
CA VAL A 97 16.59 15.04 -4.82
C VAL A 97 16.58 16.43 -4.21
N ASP A 98 17.23 16.56 -3.06
CA ASP A 98 17.49 17.83 -2.42
C ASP A 98 18.93 18.24 -2.79
N ASP A 99 19.07 19.05 -3.84
CA ASP A 99 20.33 19.63 -4.32
C ASP A 99 20.83 20.76 -3.38
N GLY A 100 20.64 20.56 -2.07
CA GLY A 100 21.00 21.51 -1.02
C GLY A 100 22.08 20.97 -0.08
N PRO A 101 22.98 21.81 0.45
CA PRO A 101 24.07 21.39 1.34
C PRO A 101 23.60 20.81 2.69
N GLU A 102 22.32 20.92 3.03
CA GLU A 102 21.72 20.28 4.21
C GLU A 102 21.29 18.81 3.96
N GLY A 103 20.99 18.44 2.70
CA GLY A 103 20.65 17.08 2.30
C GLY A 103 21.82 16.10 2.39
N GLU A 104 23.06 16.59 2.33
CA GLU A 104 24.27 15.78 2.50
C GLU A 104 24.55 15.42 3.97
N ARG A 105 24.12 16.23 4.94
CA ARG A 105 24.34 15.94 6.38
C ARG A 105 23.51 14.77 6.91
N PHE A 106 22.40 14.45 6.24
CA PHE A 106 21.56 13.29 6.54
C PHE A 106 21.77 12.12 5.57
N ARG A 107 22.76 12.19 4.66
CA ARG A 107 23.28 11.00 3.98
C ARG A 107 24.09 10.17 4.99
N ALA A 108 23.38 9.54 5.92
CA ALA A 108 23.91 8.39 6.62
C ALA A 108 24.44 7.41 5.57
N THR A 109 25.70 7.01 5.69
CA THR A 109 26.33 5.94 4.92
C THR A 109 25.32 4.81 4.74
N ALA A 110 24.89 4.57 3.50
CA ALA A 110 23.66 3.83 3.17
C ALA A 110 23.44 2.58 4.06
N PRO A 111 22.53 2.63 5.06
CA PRO A 111 22.22 1.49 5.92
C PRO A 111 21.54 0.32 5.17
N GLU A 112 21.32 0.49 3.86
CA GLU A 112 20.56 -0.38 2.96
C GLU A 112 21.35 -1.57 2.45
N GLU A 113 22.68 -1.48 2.43
CA GLU A 113 23.55 -2.43 1.72
C GLU A 113 23.43 -3.88 2.21
N PRO A 114 23.37 -4.19 3.53
CA PRO A 114 23.28 -5.57 3.99
C PRO A 114 21.96 -6.26 3.63
N LEU A 115 20.83 -5.54 3.74
CA LEU A 115 19.52 -6.11 3.38
C LEU A 115 19.42 -6.29 1.87
N ARG A 116 19.83 -5.28 1.08
CA ARG A 116 19.83 -5.37 -0.38
C ARG A 116 20.68 -6.54 -0.88
N ARG A 117 21.87 -6.72 -0.30
CA ARG A 117 22.75 -7.85 -0.59
C ARG A 117 22.12 -9.20 -0.25
N ALA A 118 21.57 -9.35 0.95
CA ALA A 118 20.94 -10.61 1.38
C ALA A 118 19.76 -11.00 0.47
N VAL A 119 18.94 -10.02 0.07
CA VAL A 119 17.84 -10.26 -0.88
C VAL A 119 18.37 -10.66 -2.25
N ALA A 120 19.39 -9.96 -2.77
CA ALA A 120 19.98 -10.28 -4.07
C ALA A 120 20.57 -11.69 -4.12
N GLU A 121 21.37 -12.06 -3.11
CA GLU A 121 21.95 -13.40 -2.97
C GLU A 121 20.85 -14.48 -2.93
N ALA A 122 19.78 -14.23 -2.19
CA ALA A 122 18.68 -15.19 -2.09
C ALA A 122 17.86 -15.29 -3.39
N MET A 123 17.60 -14.17 -4.07
CA MET A 123 16.94 -14.16 -5.38
C MET A 123 17.75 -14.93 -6.43
N ASP A 124 19.08 -14.77 -6.42
CA ASP A 124 19.99 -15.51 -7.30
C ASP A 124 19.96 -17.01 -7.00
N ALA A 125 20.01 -17.40 -5.73
CA ALA A 125 19.95 -18.80 -5.32
C ALA A 125 18.64 -19.51 -5.71
N HIS A 126 17.53 -18.77 -5.80
CA HIS A 126 16.19 -19.32 -6.07
C HIS A 126 15.67 -19.01 -7.49
N GLY A 127 16.48 -18.39 -8.36
CA GLY A 127 16.10 -18.09 -9.74
C GLY A 127 14.90 -17.15 -9.88
N PHE A 128 14.72 -16.20 -8.96
CA PHE A 128 13.57 -15.29 -8.96
C PHE A 128 13.58 -14.33 -10.15
N GLN A 129 12.44 -14.18 -10.83
CA GLN A 129 12.22 -13.27 -11.95
C GLN A 129 10.89 -12.53 -11.76
N PRO A 130 10.75 -11.25 -12.17
CA PRO A 130 11.79 -10.40 -12.74
C PRO A 130 12.78 -9.94 -11.67
N ARG A 131 14.05 -9.83 -12.05
CA ARG A 131 15.10 -9.34 -11.15
C ARG A 131 15.00 -7.84 -10.87
N ARG A 132 14.48 -7.08 -11.85
CA ARG A 132 14.29 -5.63 -11.76
C ARG A 132 13.10 -5.16 -12.59
N HIS A 133 12.48 -4.07 -12.17
CA HIS A 133 11.48 -3.34 -12.96
C HIS A 133 12.10 -2.05 -13.54
N VAL A 134 11.60 -1.61 -14.70
CA VAL A 134 12.09 -0.37 -15.35
C VAL A 134 11.71 0.87 -14.53
N ASP A 135 10.51 0.85 -13.96
CA ASP A 135 10.06 1.85 -13.00
C ASP A 135 10.72 1.65 -11.62
N PRO A 136 11.44 2.64 -11.07
CA PRO A 136 12.19 2.51 -9.83
C PRO A 136 11.32 2.32 -8.59
N ILE A 137 10.09 2.83 -8.59
CA ILE A 137 9.15 2.66 -7.48
C ILE A 137 8.68 1.21 -7.46
N LEU A 138 8.32 0.68 -8.63
CA LEU A 138 7.90 -0.71 -8.75
C LEU A 138 9.07 -1.67 -8.49
N ASP A 139 10.30 -1.30 -8.88
CA ASP A 139 11.51 -2.04 -8.52
C ASP A 139 11.67 -2.15 -7.00
N GLN A 140 11.46 -1.04 -6.29
CA GLN A 140 11.48 -1.02 -4.83
C GLN A 140 10.33 -1.84 -4.20
N VAL A 141 9.14 -1.84 -4.80
CA VAL A 141 8.03 -2.71 -4.36
C VAL A 141 8.38 -4.19 -4.55
N LEU A 142 8.93 -4.56 -5.71
CA LEU A 142 9.40 -5.93 -5.96
C LEU A 142 10.51 -6.34 -4.97
N PHE A 143 11.38 -5.40 -4.60
CA PHE A 143 12.35 -5.62 -3.54
C PHE A 143 11.70 -5.93 -2.18
N TYR A 144 10.64 -5.23 -1.79
CA TYR A 144 9.90 -5.57 -0.56
C TYR A 144 9.23 -6.95 -0.66
N VAL A 145 8.66 -7.30 -1.81
CA VAL A 145 8.10 -8.63 -2.06
C VAL A 145 9.17 -9.71 -1.93
N ALA A 146 10.33 -9.54 -2.57
CA ALA A 146 11.46 -10.47 -2.47
C ALA A 146 11.99 -10.57 -1.04
N THR A 147 12.04 -9.43 -0.31
CA THR A 147 12.38 -9.40 1.11
C THR A 147 11.43 -10.28 1.92
N GLY A 148 10.12 -10.14 1.69
CA GLY A 148 9.10 -10.96 2.35
C GLY A 148 9.16 -12.43 1.97
N ARG A 149 9.61 -12.76 0.75
CA ARG A 149 9.74 -14.15 0.31
C ARG A 149 10.95 -14.85 0.93
N PHE A 150 12.11 -14.19 0.89
CA PHE A 150 13.40 -14.86 1.09
C PHE A 150 14.08 -14.54 2.41
N VAL A 151 13.92 -13.32 2.91
CA VAL A 151 14.66 -12.85 4.09
C VAL A 151 13.76 -12.78 5.32
N ARG A 152 12.50 -12.40 5.12
CA ARG A 152 11.51 -12.16 6.18
C ARG A 152 10.19 -12.89 5.89
N PRO A 153 10.19 -14.22 5.69
CA PRO A 153 8.96 -14.96 5.46
C PRO A 153 7.99 -14.79 6.62
N TRP A 154 6.70 -14.60 6.30
CA TRP A 154 5.68 -14.37 7.32
C TRP A 154 5.60 -15.54 8.30
N SER A 155 5.85 -16.76 7.82
CA SER A 155 5.90 -18.00 8.62
C SER A 155 6.72 -17.85 9.92
N HIS A 156 7.79 -17.05 9.89
CA HIS A 156 8.64 -16.77 11.05
C HIS A 156 8.01 -15.82 12.08
N PHE A 157 7.05 -15.00 11.67
CA PHE A 157 6.45 -13.92 12.47
C PHE A 157 4.95 -14.11 12.76
N THR A 158 4.31 -15.14 12.17
CA THR A 158 2.84 -15.36 12.22
C THR A 158 2.25 -15.33 13.63
N ARG A 159 2.97 -15.85 14.61
CA ARG A 159 2.53 -15.91 16.02
C ARG A 159 2.46 -14.55 16.70
N THR A 160 3.20 -13.58 16.17
CA THR A 160 3.41 -12.27 16.81
C THR A 160 2.76 -11.16 16.00
N TRP A 161 2.75 -11.28 14.67
CA TRP A 161 2.37 -10.22 13.76
C TRP A 161 1.23 -10.62 12.82
N SER A 162 0.25 -9.72 12.72
CA SER A 162 -0.71 -9.77 11.63
C SER A 162 -0.01 -9.54 10.28
N VAL A 163 -0.66 -9.97 9.20
CA VAL A 163 -0.17 -9.75 7.82
C VAL A 163 0.16 -8.28 7.55
N LEU A 164 -0.63 -7.35 8.11
CA LEU A 164 -0.39 -5.91 7.96
C LEU A 164 0.90 -5.44 8.64
N LYS A 165 1.13 -5.86 9.89
CA LYS A 165 2.37 -5.55 10.60
C LYS A 165 3.58 -6.13 9.86
N TRP A 166 3.43 -7.33 9.33
CA TRP A 166 4.45 -7.96 8.51
C TRP A 166 4.73 -7.20 7.22
N LEU A 167 3.70 -6.81 6.45
CA LEU A 167 3.86 -6.00 5.24
C LEU A 167 4.60 -4.69 5.52
N GLN A 168 4.29 -4.02 6.63
CA GLN A 168 5.03 -2.83 7.05
C GLN A 168 6.49 -3.13 7.42
N TYR A 169 6.74 -4.27 8.07
CA TYR A 169 8.10 -4.70 8.38
C TYR A 169 8.93 -5.00 7.12
N LEU A 170 8.29 -5.45 6.02
CA LEU A 170 8.98 -5.64 4.74
C LEU A 170 9.54 -4.33 4.17
N THR A 171 8.91 -3.19 4.49
CA THR A 171 9.37 -1.88 4.02
C THR A 171 10.50 -1.28 4.87
N GLN A 172 11.01 -2.00 5.88
CA GLN A 172 12.12 -1.50 6.69
C GLN A 172 13.47 -1.74 6.00
N ARG A 173 14.28 -0.68 5.92
CA ARG A 173 15.60 -0.69 5.27
C ARG A 173 16.68 -1.49 6.00
N THR A 174 16.48 -1.80 7.28
CA THR A 174 17.48 -2.50 8.11
C THR A 174 16.95 -3.83 8.58
N LEU A 175 17.84 -4.78 8.92
CA LEU A 175 17.49 -6.05 9.55
C LEU A 175 17.00 -5.92 11.01
N ARG A 176 16.99 -4.73 11.60
CA ARG A 176 16.58 -4.53 13.00
C ARG A 176 15.06 -4.57 13.14
N ASN A 177 14.59 -5.18 14.21
CA ASN A 177 13.16 -5.40 14.48
C ASN A 177 12.44 -4.20 15.12
N GLU A 178 13.09 -3.04 15.23
CA GLU A 178 12.52 -1.87 15.89
C GLU A 178 11.50 -1.19 14.96
N MET A 179 10.21 -1.31 15.29
CA MET A 179 9.13 -0.58 14.62
C MET A 179 8.70 0.62 15.46
N GLY A 180 8.69 1.81 14.85
CA GLY A 180 8.07 3.03 15.41
C GLY A 180 6.66 3.33 14.88
N LEU A 181 6.11 2.51 13.97
CA LEU A 181 4.80 2.74 13.36
C LEU A 181 3.88 1.54 13.63
N THR A 182 2.76 1.79 14.29
CA THR A 182 1.75 0.78 14.59
C THR A 182 0.70 0.78 13.48
N THR A 183 0.76 -0.17 12.55
CA THR A 183 -0.35 -0.45 11.63
C THR A 183 -1.00 -1.80 11.97
N GLY A 184 -2.25 -1.96 11.58
CA GLY A 184 -3.00 -3.20 11.79
C GLY A 184 -3.97 -3.20 12.97
N ARG A 185 -4.71 -2.10 13.19
CA ARG A 185 -5.99 -2.23 13.90
C ARG A 185 -7.08 -2.48 12.86
N LEU A 186 -8.00 -3.40 13.14
CA LEU A 186 -9.24 -3.53 12.37
C LEU A 186 -10.27 -2.45 12.77
N LYS A 187 -9.99 -1.72 13.85
CA LYS A 187 -10.81 -0.63 14.36
C LYS A 187 -9.97 0.63 14.41
N ALA A 188 -10.50 1.71 13.85
CA ALA A 188 -9.88 3.02 13.98
C ALA A 188 -9.58 3.33 15.46
N PRO A 189 -8.44 3.96 15.77
CA PRO A 189 -8.21 4.51 17.11
C PRO A 189 -9.36 5.44 17.51
N ARG A 190 -9.62 5.56 18.82
CA ARG A 190 -10.73 6.38 19.34
C ARG A 190 -10.70 7.84 18.86
N HIS A 191 -9.52 8.33 18.47
CA HIS A 191 -9.33 9.68 17.94
C HIS A 191 -8.48 9.62 16.68
N VAL A 192 -9.09 10.04 15.56
CA VAL A 192 -8.43 10.32 14.29
C VAL A 192 -8.90 11.69 13.83
N SER A 193 -8.02 12.44 13.18
CA SER A 193 -8.31 13.79 12.68
C SER A 193 -8.83 13.79 11.25
N LEU A 194 -8.55 12.73 10.49
CA LEU A 194 -8.96 12.57 9.09
C LEU A 194 -9.23 11.10 8.78
N VAL A 195 -10.31 10.83 8.04
CA VAL A 195 -10.52 9.53 7.38
C VAL A 195 -10.42 9.73 5.87
N ALA A 196 -9.48 9.05 5.23
CA ALA A 196 -9.26 9.08 3.79
C ALA A 196 -9.70 7.74 3.18
N ARG A 197 -10.74 7.75 2.33
CA ARG A 197 -11.26 6.55 1.67
C ARG A 197 -10.85 6.49 0.21
N PHE A 198 -10.02 5.52 -0.13
CA PHE A 198 -9.61 5.22 -1.49
C PHE A 198 -10.58 4.19 -2.08
N PHE A 199 -11.09 4.44 -3.28
CA PHE A 199 -11.96 3.52 -4.01
C PHE A 199 -11.25 3.03 -5.25
N ILE A 200 -10.95 1.73 -5.26
CA ILE A 200 -10.21 1.03 -6.30
C ILE A 200 -11.23 0.31 -7.17
N HIS A 201 -11.33 0.72 -8.43
CA HIS A 201 -12.13 0.02 -9.42
C HIS A 201 -11.21 -0.90 -10.22
N CYS A 202 -11.40 -2.20 -10.07
CA CYS A 202 -10.67 -3.20 -10.83
C CYS A 202 -11.37 -3.48 -12.17
N ASP A 203 -10.61 -3.96 -13.14
CA ASP A 203 -11.15 -4.52 -14.37
C ASP A 203 -11.90 -5.83 -14.05
N PRO A 204 -13.09 -6.06 -14.64
CA PRO A 204 -13.88 -7.27 -14.36
C PRO A 204 -13.22 -8.55 -14.91
N VAL A 205 -12.35 -8.42 -15.91
CA VAL A 205 -11.66 -9.54 -16.58
C VAL A 205 -10.26 -9.74 -15.99
N ASP A 206 -9.54 -8.64 -15.73
CA ASP A 206 -8.21 -8.68 -15.09
C ASP A 206 -8.29 -8.19 -13.62
N PRO A 207 -8.25 -9.08 -12.61
CA PRO A 207 -8.36 -8.67 -11.21
C PRO A 207 -7.23 -7.75 -10.73
N PHE A 208 -6.13 -7.63 -11.48
CA PHE A 208 -5.01 -6.73 -11.20
C PHE A 208 -5.01 -5.47 -12.07
N GLY A 209 -5.89 -5.39 -13.06
CA GLY A 209 -6.15 -4.18 -13.82
C GLY A 209 -6.92 -3.17 -12.97
N ILE A 210 -6.41 -1.93 -12.83
CA ILE A 210 -7.08 -0.85 -12.08
C ILE A 210 -7.58 0.18 -13.08
N THR A 211 -8.89 0.21 -13.31
CA THR A 211 -9.52 1.10 -14.29
C THR A 211 -9.68 2.52 -13.75
N ARG A 212 -9.90 2.65 -12.43
CA ARG A 212 -10.07 3.95 -11.76
C ARG A 212 -9.65 3.87 -10.29
N LEU A 213 -9.04 4.95 -9.81
CA LEU A 213 -8.81 5.21 -8.39
C LEU A 213 -9.39 6.58 -8.04
N SER A 214 -10.16 6.66 -6.96
CA SER A 214 -10.68 7.92 -6.41
C SER A 214 -10.52 7.97 -4.91
N ILE A 215 -10.64 9.17 -4.33
CA ILE A 215 -10.57 9.40 -2.90
C ILE A 215 -11.76 10.21 -2.42
N LYS A 216 -12.30 9.87 -1.24
CA LYS A 216 -13.21 10.72 -0.45
C LYS A 216 -12.53 11.04 0.88
N LEU A 217 -12.39 12.33 1.17
CA LEU A 217 -11.97 12.80 2.47
C LEU A 217 -13.19 12.94 3.36
N CYS A 218 -13.10 12.40 4.57
CA CYS A 218 -14.16 12.42 5.55
C CYS A 218 -13.62 13.06 6.84
N ASP A 219 -14.42 13.94 7.42
CA ASP A 219 -14.19 14.40 8.79
C ASP A 219 -14.27 13.21 9.75
N SER A 220 -13.71 13.39 10.95
CA SER A 220 -13.76 12.40 12.02
C SER A 220 -15.18 12.13 12.58
N ASP A 221 -16.21 12.82 12.08
CA ASP A 221 -17.61 12.65 12.49
C ASP A 221 -18.23 11.37 11.86
N PRO A 222 -18.78 10.45 12.67
CA PRO A 222 -19.45 9.23 12.21
C PRO A 222 -20.64 9.43 11.26
N ARG A 223 -21.12 10.66 11.02
CA ARG A 223 -22.30 10.90 10.17
C ARG A 223 -22.03 10.92 8.67
N SER A 224 -20.78 11.03 8.22
CA SER A 224 -20.42 10.96 6.77
C SER A 224 -20.34 9.51 6.23
N LEU A 225 -20.81 8.53 7.01
CA LEU A 225 -20.63 7.10 6.76
C LEU A 225 -21.58 6.50 5.69
N LEU A 226 -22.62 7.22 5.23
CA LEU A 226 -23.66 6.63 4.37
C LEU A 226 -24.19 7.53 3.23
N ASP A 227 -23.51 8.59 2.81
CA ASP A 227 -23.94 9.27 1.58
C ASP A 227 -23.66 8.35 0.37
N GLU A 228 -24.73 7.69 -0.05
CA GLU A 228 -24.89 7.01 -1.32
C GLU A 228 -24.40 7.93 -2.45
N PRO A 229 -23.84 7.41 -3.54
CA PRO A 229 -23.81 8.20 -4.76
C PRO A 229 -25.26 8.39 -5.18
N GLU A 230 -25.82 9.57 -4.92
CA GLU A 230 -26.96 10.08 -5.67
C GLU A 230 -26.69 9.82 -7.15
N ASP A 231 -27.64 9.15 -7.81
CA ASP A 231 -27.71 9.09 -9.26
C ASP A 231 -27.77 10.52 -9.80
N ILE A 232 -26.61 11.09 -10.16
CA ILE A 232 -26.56 12.26 -11.04
C ILE A 232 -26.70 11.77 -12.48
N HIS A 233 -27.87 11.18 -12.75
CA HIS A 233 -28.49 11.13 -14.08
C HIS A 233 -29.90 11.69 -13.96
N SER A 234 -29.99 13.02 -13.91
CA SER A 234 -30.96 13.75 -14.71
C SER A 234 -30.57 15.23 -14.71
N GLY A 235 -29.85 15.62 -15.75
CA GLY A 235 -29.90 16.99 -16.22
C GLY A 235 -31.06 17.13 -17.20
N TYR A 236 -31.65 18.34 -17.18
CA TYR A 236 -32.52 18.97 -18.18
C TYR A 236 -34.05 18.80 -18.06
N ARG A 237 -34.69 19.96 -17.81
CA ARG A 237 -35.83 20.60 -18.51
C ARG A 237 -37.11 19.74 -18.67
N ASP A 238 -38.31 20.18 -18.32
CA ASP A 238 -38.91 21.51 -18.07
C ASP A 238 -39.90 21.43 -16.89
#